data_AF-M4BXY7-F1
#
_entry.id   AF-M4BXY7-F1
#
_cell.length_a   1.000
_cell.length_b   1.000
_cell.length_c   1.000
_cell.angle_alpha   90.00
_cell.angle_beta   90.00
_cell.angle_gamma   90.00
#
_symmetry.space_group_name_H-M   'P 1'
#
loop_
_entity.id
_entity.type
_entity.pdbx_description
1 polymer ?
#
loop_
_entity_poly.entity_id
_entity_poly.type
_entity_poly.pdbx_seq_one_letter_code
_entity_poly.pdbx_strand_id
1 'polypeptide(L)'
;MLKIALLKKTFQEKYGNDLVTVLSGELSGDLKKVILTAMRGEVADFDASVHTSAKASTDAEILYKAGEGKHSVDAKTFIDTLVLSPVEHVRGISSAYEAKYKTSLAGAVEAEFSGDAKRALLFLVRSVLEPENLLVELFETTLKGGSKNVYGLSACVVRYHRLLVRIRIVYMRLYHQELRTRIQGVVSGEYSQLLLSVLDAAETEFGTSASGPVSASTSVAVGEGVSSDAIDTSVSTEKAGISSGATVSTTSKESGFAGSKTAVSTMSDEKGTAELAVAGSTSMSSLYVRYARESSSIESMTFPAEIDAAVQEIHRVCSSTTSAETSLASLLLSKTVEQRYLIWWRYRILYKQSLTTWVKSTSDYGVLLKMLASPLEHVEAEILRKATVGLGTTEKWIYPVVMARTNAEIALLKKTFQEKYGNDLVTVLSGELSGDLKKVILTAMRGEVADFDASVHTSAKASTDAEILYKAGEGMRGTDAKTFIDTLVLSPVEHVRGISSAYEAKYKKTSVIKAIKGEFRGDAQKTLLFYVRMATEPFEVVADLLENTMKGFGTDEYGLSAGVVRYCSMLPEIKIAYKKQYGKDLGVRIRKDTSGKYRDLLVAIVDKEKE
;
A
#
# COMPACT_ATOMS: atom_id res chain seq x y z
N MET A 1 9.69 15.38 -35.26
CA MET A 1 9.95 15.95 -36.59
C MET A 1 8.78 16.74 -37.20
N LEU A 2 7.65 16.10 -37.57
CA LEU A 2 6.51 16.77 -38.25
C LEU A 2 5.93 18.02 -37.52
N LYS A 3 5.91 18.04 -36.18
CA LYS A 3 5.34 19.16 -35.41
C LYS A 3 6.20 20.43 -35.40
N ILE A 4 7.53 20.32 -35.43
CA ILE A 4 8.44 21.48 -35.42
C ILE A 4 8.49 22.13 -36.80
N ALA A 5 8.52 21.32 -37.87
CA ALA A 5 8.46 21.82 -39.24
C ALA A 5 7.14 22.60 -39.49
N LEU A 6 6.01 22.05 -39.02
CA LEU A 6 4.72 22.74 -39.08
C LEU A 6 4.73 24.04 -38.28
N LEU A 7 5.26 24.05 -37.05
CA LEU A 7 5.36 25.25 -36.24
C LEU A 7 6.14 26.37 -36.93
N LYS A 8 7.32 26.05 -37.50
CA LYS A 8 8.13 27.02 -38.25
C LYS A 8 7.37 27.58 -39.45
N LYS A 9 6.74 26.70 -40.23
CA LYS A 9 5.94 27.09 -41.41
C LYS A 9 4.79 28.01 -41.02
N THR A 10 3.98 27.63 -40.04
CA THR A 10 2.85 28.44 -39.57
C THR A 10 3.29 29.79 -38.99
N PHE A 11 4.42 29.83 -38.28
CA PHE A 11 4.97 31.09 -37.79
C PHE A 11 5.41 32.01 -38.94
N GLN A 12 6.10 31.47 -39.93
CA GLN A 12 6.54 32.23 -41.11
C GLN A 12 5.35 32.74 -41.93
N GLU A 13 4.33 31.92 -42.16
CA GLU A 13 3.09 32.31 -42.85
C GLU A 13 2.36 33.43 -42.13
N LYS A 14 2.33 33.40 -40.79
CA LYS A 14 1.58 34.38 -39.98
C LYS A 14 2.32 35.69 -39.74
N TYR A 15 3.65 35.64 -39.57
CA TYR A 15 4.44 36.79 -39.12
C TYR A 15 5.49 37.25 -40.14
N GLY A 16 5.62 36.58 -41.28
CA GLY A 16 6.57 36.93 -42.36
C GLY A 16 8.05 36.75 -42.00
N ASN A 17 8.36 36.21 -40.83
CA ASN A 17 9.72 36.06 -40.31
C ASN A 17 10.05 34.58 -40.04
N ASP A 18 11.31 34.19 -40.22
CA ASP A 18 11.77 32.85 -39.85
C ASP A 18 11.93 32.73 -38.33
N LEU A 19 11.25 31.74 -37.74
CA LEU A 19 11.21 31.54 -36.29
C LEU A 19 12.61 31.25 -35.70
N VAL A 20 13.47 30.52 -36.42
CA VAL A 20 14.83 30.21 -35.96
C VAL A 20 15.69 31.48 -35.90
N THR A 21 15.53 32.35 -36.89
CA THR A 21 16.19 33.66 -36.97
C THR A 21 15.76 34.57 -35.83
N VAL A 22 14.44 34.67 -35.58
CA VAL A 22 13.90 35.45 -34.45
C VAL A 22 14.44 34.94 -33.12
N LEU A 23 14.32 33.63 -32.84
CA LEU A 23 14.84 33.05 -31.59
C LEU A 23 16.36 33.20 -31.44
N SER A 24 17.09 33.22 -32.55
CA SER A 24 18.54 33.48 -32.53
C SER A 24 18.86 34.92 -32.12
N GLY A 25 18.02 35.90 -32.44
CA GLY A 25 18.18 37.29 -32.01
C GLY A 25 17.81 37.51 -30.53
N GLU A 26 16.78 36.81 -30.05
CA GLU A 26 16.20 37.02 -28.71
C GLU A 26 16.88 36.22 -27.59
N LEU A 27 17.46 35.05 -27.91
CA LEU A 27 18.07 34.17 -26.91
C LEU A 27 19.58 34.42 -26.79
N SER A 28 20.13 34.12 -25.62
CA SER A 28 21.57 34.18 -25.35
C SER A 28 22.07 32.93 -24.60
N GLY A 29 23.40 32.81 -24.51
CA GLY A 29 24.07 31.75 -23.74
C GLY A 29 23.72 30.33 -24.17
N ASP A 30 23.73 29.41 -23.21
CA ASP A 30 23.45 27.99 -23.47
C ASP A 30 21.96 27.72 -23.72
N LEU A 31 21.05 28.57 -23.23
CA LEU A 31 19.62 28.47 -23.58
C LEU A 31 19.43 28.63 -25.10
N LYS A 32 20.11 29.60 -25.71
CA LYS A 32 20.10 29.77 -27.18
C LYS A 32 20.56 28.48 -27.86
N LYS A 33 21.60 27.82 -27.37
CA LYS A 33 22.09 26.56 -27.95
C LYS A 33 21.04 25.46 -27.83
N VAL A 34 20.47 25.23 -26.65
CA VAL A 34 19.42 24.21 -26.43
C VAL A 34 18.24 24.42 -27.38
N ILE A 35 17.69 25.63 -27.42
CA ILE A 35 16.50 25.94 -28.22
C ILE A 35 16.81 25.89 -29.72
N LEU A 36 17.94 26.44 -30.17
CA LEU A 36 18.28 26.40 -31.59
C LEU A 36 18.64 24.98 -32.05
N THR A 37 19.30 24.16 -31.23
CA THR A 37 19.55 22.74 -31.55
C THR A 37 18.22 21.99 -31.65
N ALA A 38 17.28 22.19 -30.73
CA ALA A 38 15.95 21.56 -30.81
C ALA A 38 15.14 22.04 -32.01
N MET A 39 15.22 23.33 -32.34
CA MET A 39 14.50 23.92 -33.46
C MET A 39 15.10 23.52 -34.80
N ARG A 40 16.43 23.47 -34.93
CA ARG A 40 17.13 23.04 -36.16
C ARG A 40 17.10 21.52 -36.33
N GLY A 41 17.01 20.79 -35.21
CA GLY A 41 17.30 19.37 -35.10
C GLY A 41 16.40 18.49 -35.96
N GLU A 42 17.07 17.76 -36.85
CA GLU A 42 16.62 16.48 -37.35
C GLU A 42 16.85 15.44 -36.25
N VAL A 43 16.01 15.44 -35.20
CA VAL A 43 16.05 14.36 -34.21
C VAL A 43 15.85 13.07 -34.97
N ALA A 44 16.86 12.20 -34.95
CA ALA A 44 16.79 10.92 -35.64
C ALA A 44 15.58 10.14 -35.11
N ASP A 45 14.85 9.49 -36.01
CA ASP A 45 13.81 8.56 -35.56
C ASP A 45 14.46 7.43 -34.78
N PHE A 46 13.73 6.91 -33.78
CA PHE A 46 14.26 5.81 -32.98
C PHE A 46 14.38 4.54 -33.84
N ASP A 47 15.60 4.04 -33.95
CA ASP A 47 15.95 2.77 -34.57
C ASP A 47 16.62 1.85 -33.53
N ALA A 48 15.98 0.73 -33.20
CA ALA A 48 16.48 -0.22 -32.21
C ALA A 48 17.83 -0.86 -32.57
N SER A 49 18.21 -0.91 -33.85
CA SER A 49 19.50 -1.43 -34.31
C SER A 49 20.66 -0.45 -34.08
N VAL A 50 20.36 0.85 -34.06
CA VAL A 50 21.33 1.94 -33.84
C VAL A 50 21.37 2.35 -32.37
N HIS A 51 20.21 2.49 -31.75
CA HIS A 51 20.00 2.96 -30.38
C HIS A 51 20.04 1.81 -29.37
N THR A 52 21.14 1.05 -29.41
CA THR A 52 21.37 -0.11 -28.55
C THR A 52 21.77 0.29 -27.13
N SER A 53 21.73 -0.65 -26.19
CA SER A 53 22.26 -0.45 -24.83
C SER A 53 23.75 -0.08 -24.82
N ALA A 54 24.54 -0.60 -25.76
CA ALA A 54 25.94 -0.25 -25.93
C ALA A 54 26.13 1.22 -26.39
N LYS A 55 25.30 1.67 -27.34
CA LYS A 55 25.24 3.08 -27.76
C LYS A 55 24.85 3.97 -26.59
N ALA A 56 23.85 3.58 -25.80
CA ALA A 56 23.41 4.33 -24.63
C ALA A 56 24.51 4.45 -23.56
N SER A 57 25.27 3.39 -23.32
CA SER A 57 26.43 3.43 -22.42
C SER A 57 27.54 4.34 -22.94
N THR A 58 27.78 4.34 -24.25
CA THR A 58 28.73 5.23 -24.91
C THR A 58 28.30 6.70 -24.77
N ASP A 59 27.04 7.00 -25.04
CA ASP A 59 26.50 8.36 -24.94
C ASP A 59 26.44 8.85 -23.49
N ALA A 60 26.18 7.96 -22.52
CA ALA A 60 26.30 8.29 -21.10
C ALA A 60 27.75 8.67 -20.72
N GLU A 61 28.75 7.97 -21.26
CA GLU A 61 30.16 8.32 -21.05
C GLU A 61 30.54 9.64 -21.73
N ILE A 62 29.99 9.93 -22.91
CA ILE A 62 30.16 11.23 -23.59
C ILE A 62 29.60 12.36 -22.71
N LEU A 63 28.40 12.19 -22.15
CA LEU A 63 27.77 13.17 -21.26
C LEU A 63 28.60 13.41 -20.00
N TYR A 64 29.09 12.33 -19.37
CA TYR A 64 29.92 12.45 -18.19
C TYR A 64 31.22 13.21 -18.50
N LYS A 65 31.90 12.85 -19.60
CA LYS A 65 33.13 13.56 -20.06
C LYS A 65 32.87 14.99 -20.50
N ALA A 66 31.65 15.33 -20.90
CA ALA A 66 31.26 16.68 -21.28
C ALA A 66 30.88 17.56 -20.09
N GLY A 67 30.43 16.98 -18.97
CA GLY A 67 30.15 17.67 -17.71
C GLY A 67 31.19 17.38 -16.64
N GLU A 68 30.81 16.52 -15.70
CA GLU A 68 31.54 16.18 -14.45
C GLU A 68 32.97 15.65 -14.67
N GLY A 69 33.31 15.17 -15.88
CA GLY A 69 34.64 14.68 -16.24
C GLY A 69 35.64 15.78 -16.64
N LYS A 70 35.27 17.07 -16.62
CA LYS A 70 36.13 18.20 -16.97
C LYS A 70 36.05 19.33 -15.95
N HIS A 71 37.09 20.18 -15.91
CA HIS A 71 37.10 21.42 -15.11
C HIS A 71 36.17 22.51 -15.68
N SER A 72 35.68 22.36 -16.91
CA SER A 72 34.76 23.26 -17.59
C SER A 72 33.85 22.46 -18.51
N VAL A 73 32.55 22.76 -18.46
CA VAL A 73 31.50 22.04 -19.17
C VAL A 73 31.64 22.24 -20.68
N ASP A 74 31.74 21.14 -21.42
CA ASP A 74 31.54 21.12 -22.86
C ASP A 74 30.04 21.13 -23.16
N ALA A 75 29.43 22.31 -22.95
CA ALA A 75 28.00 22.52 -23.09
C ALA A 75 27.47 22.11 -24.46
N LYS A 76 28.26 22.29 -25.53
CA LYS A 76 27.83 21.94 -26.89
C LYS A 76 27.66 20.42 -27.03
N THR A 77 28.66 19.64 -26.66
CA THR A 77 28.61 18.17 -26.73
C THR A 77 27.49 17.62 -25.85
N PHE A 78 27.33 18.18 -24.65
CA PHE A 78 26.28 17.76 -23.71
C PHE A 78 24.88 18.03 -24.28
N ILE A 79 24.65 19.25 -24.77
CA ILE A 79 23.37 19.66 -25.36
C ILE A 79 23.06 18.86 -26.62
N ASP A 80 24.01 18.73 -27.55
CA ASP A 80 23.78 18.01 -28.82
C ASP A 80 23.45 16.54 -28.56
N THR A 81 24.13 15.89 -27.61
CA THR A 81 23.89 14.49 -27.26
C THR A 81 22.48 14.29 -26.68
N LEU A 82 22.01 15.16 -25.78
CA LEU A 82 20.67 15.04 -25.20
C LEU A 82 19.55 15.47 -26.16
N VAL A 83 19.72 16.61 -26.84
CA VAL A 83 18.66 17.23 -27.65
C VAL A 83 18.42 16.48 -28.96
N LEU A 84 19.46 15.89 -29.55
CA LEU A 84 19.34 15.16 -30.82
C LEU A 84 19.06 13.67 -30.64
N SER A 85 19.15 13.14 -29.41
CA SER A 85 18.80 11.75 -29.14
C SER A 85 17.28 11.54 -29.16
N PRO A 86 16.78 10.44 -29.77
CA PRO A 86 15.38 10.09 -29.68
C PRO A 86 14.98 9.86 -28.21
N VAL A 87 13.73 10.20 -27.89
CA VAL A 87 13.20 10.12 -26.50
C VAL A 87 13.37 8.74 -25.86
N GLU A 88 13.18 7.66 -26.63
CA GLU A 88 13.37 6.29 -26.14
C GLU A 88 14.84 5.99 -25.82
N HIS A 89 15.78 6.54 -26.61
CA HIS A 89 17.21 6.38 -26.40
C HIS A 89 17.68 7.15 -25.16
N VAL A 90 17.13 8.33 -24.89
CA VAL A 90 17.44 9.13 -23.68
C VAL A 90 17.15 8.34 -22.39
N ARG A 91 16.11 7.49 -22.38
CA ARG A 91 15.82 6.60 -21.25
C ARG A 91 16.96 5.60 -21.02
N GLY A 92 17.45 4.98 -22.09
CA GLY A 92 18.60 4.07 -22.05
C GLY A 92 19.88 4.77 -21.58
N ILE A 93 20.14 5.99 -22.07
CA ILE A 93 21.27 6.82 -21.63
C ILE A 93 21.17 7.08 -20.12
N SER A 94 20.00 7.48 -19.62
CA SER A 94 19.80 7.76 -18.19
C SER A 94 20.10 6.54 -17.33
N SER A 95 19.57 5.36 -17.70
CA SER A 95 19.83 4.12 -16.96
C SER A 95 21.32 3.73 -16.97
N ALA A 96 21.99 3.88 -18.11
CA ALA A 96 23.43 3.58 -18.22
C ALA A 96 24.29 4.56 -17.42
N TYR A 97 23.92 5.85 -17.42
CA TYR A 97 24.60 6.89 -16.65
C TYR A 97 24.53 6.62 -15.16
N GLU A 98 23.32 6.36 -14.63
CA GLU A 98 23.10 6.09 -13.21
C GLU A 98 23.80 4.81 -12.74
N ALA A 99 23.73 3.74 -13.55
CA ALA A 99 24.41 2.49 -13.25
C ALA A 99 25.93 2.66 -13.09
N LYS A 100 26.55 3.47 -13.96
CA LYS A 100 28.01 3.65 -14.04
C LYS A 100 28.53 4.71 -13.07
N TYR A 101 27.85 5.85 -12.95
CA TYR A 101 28.36 7.03 -12.23
C TYR A 101 27.68 7.28 -10.89
N LYS A 102 26.67 6.47 -10.51
CA LYS A 102 25.96 6.55 -9.21
C LYS A 102 25.33 7.91 -8.90
N THR A 103 25.10 8.71 -9.93
CA THR A 103 24.32 9.95 -9.90
C THR A 103 23.32 9.93 -11.04
N SER A 104 22.19 10.60 -10.87
CA SER A 104 21.16 10.65 -11.90
C SER A 104 21.57 11.61 -13.02
N LEU A 105 21.12 11.33 -14.24
CA LEU A 105 21.36 12.22 -15.38
C LEU A 105 20.76 13.63 -15.12
N ALA A 106 19.63 13.70 -14.41
CA ALA A 106 19.07 14.97 -13.94
C ALA A 106 20.03 15.68 -12.97
N GLY A 107 20.59 14.96 -12.00
CA GLY A 107 21.58 15.49 -11.05
C GLY A 107 22.83 16.05 -11.75
N ALA A 108 23.31 15.38 -12.80
CA ALA A 108 24.41 15.89 -13.61
C ALA A 108 24.03 17.22 -14.31
N VAL A 109 22.84 17.31 -14.91
CA VAL A 109 22.36 18.60 -15.48
C VAL A 109 22.25 19.68 -14.40
N GLU A 110 21.84 19.31 -13.18
CA GLU A 110 21.72 20.26 -12.08
C GLU A 110 23.04 20.86 -11.62
N ALA A 111 24.11 20.08 -11.67
CA ALA A 111 25.46 20.49 -11.28
C ALA A 111 26.14 21.32 -12.38
N GLU A 112 25.97 20.92 -13.65
CA GLU A 112 26.77 21.44 -14.76
C GLU A 112 26.17 22.69 -15.43
N PHE A 113 24.86 22.90 -15.33
CA PHE A 113 24.19 24.05 -15.96
C PHE A 113 23.55 24.96 -14.93
N SER A 114 23.34 26.23 -15.31
CA SER A 114 22.62 27.19 -14.48
C SER A 114 21.56 27.95 -15.28
N GLY A 115 20.74 28.73 -14.58
CA GLY A 115 19.70 29.56 -15.18
C GLY A 115 18.71 28.79 -16.06
N ASP A 116 18.33 29.38 -17.18
CA ASP A 116 17.30 28.83 -18.06
C ASP A 116 17.77 27.65 -18.92
N ALA A 117 19.08 27.54 -19.17
CA ALA A 117 19.65 26.38 -19.85
C ALA A 117 19.47 25.10 -19.01
N LYS A 118 19.74 25.19 -17.70
CA LYS A 118 19.46 24.11 -16.74
C LYS A 118 17.98 23.71 -16.78
N ARG A 119 17.07 24.69 -16.71
CA ARG A 119 15.62 24.44 -16.74
C ARG A 119 15.19 23.74 -18.02
N ALA A 120 15.70 24.18 -19.18
CA ALA A 120 15.37 23.58 -20.47
C ALA A 120 15.87 22.14 -20.61
N LEU A 121 17.09 21.85 -20.16
CA LEU A 121 17.66 20.50 -20.19
C LEU A 121 16.99 19.57 -19.19
N LEU A 122 16.70 20.03 -17.97
CA LEU A 122 15.92 19.27 -17.00
C LEU A 122 14.52 18.97 -17.54
N PHE A 123 13.87 19.94 -18.19
CA PHE A 123 12.57 19.70 -18.81
C PHE A 123 12.65 18.59 -19.86
N LEU A 124 13.69 18.59 -20.70
CA LEU A 124 13.89 17.54 -21.71
C LEU A 124 14.06 16.16 -21.07
N VAL A 125 14.97 16.03 -20.10
CA VAL A 125 15.24 14.76 -19.40
C VAL A 125 14.00 14.27 -18.65
N ARG A 126 13.38 15.14 -17.85
CA ARG A 126 12.20 14.80 -17.03
C ARG A 126 10.97 14.50 -17.88
N SER A 127 10.84 15.09 -19.07
CA SER A 127 9.73 14.78 -19.98
C SER A 127 9.74 13.34 -20.49
N VAL A 128 10.90 12.68 -20.43
CA VAL A 128 11.06 11.26 -20.81
C VAL A 128 10.93 10.36 -19.59
N LEU A 129 11.54 10.74 -18.46
CA LEU A 129 11.64 9.89 -17.27
C LEU A 129 10.42 9.97 -16.35
N GLU A 130 9.81 11.16 -16.24
CA GLU A 130 8.67 11.42 -15.37
C GLU A 130 7.67 12.42 -15.99
N PRO A 131 7.14 12.13 -17.20
CA PRO A 131 6.29 13.05 -17.95
C PRO A 131 5.07 13.56 -17.16
N GLU A 132 4.44 12.69 -16.37
CA GLU A 132 3.23 13.05 -15.64
C GLU A 132 3.53 13.99 -14.47
N ASN A 133 4.58 13.72 -13.68
CA ASN A 133 5.01 14.58 -12.58
C ASN A 133 5.43 15.97 -13.09
N LEU A 134 6.22 16.00 -14.16
CA LEU A 134 6.68 17.26 -14.77
C LEU A 134 5.51 18.12 -15.24
N LEU A 135 4.49 17.52 -15.88
CA LEU A 135 3.31 18.24 -16.34
C LEU A 135 2.50 18.81 -15.17
N VAL A 136 2.36 18.06 -14.07
CA VAL A 136 1.67 18.54 -12.88
C VAL A 136 2.43 19.69 -12.22
N GLU A 137 3.76 19.60 -12.09
CA GLU A 137 4.58 20.70 -11.57
C GLU A 137 4.51 21.95 -12.44
N LEU A 138 4.48 21.78 -13.77
CA LEU A 138 4.30 22.89 -14.70
C LEU A 138 2.93 23.56 -14.48
N PHE A 139 1.86 22.76 -14.35
CA PHE A 139 0.53 23.25 -14.03
C PHE A 139 0.51 24.00 -12.70
N GLU A 140 1.08 23.45 -11.64
CA GLU A 140 1.11 24.12 -10.34
C GLU A 140 1.96 25.40 -10.37
N THR A 141 3.05 25.43 -11.13
CA THR A 141 3.85 26.64 -11.32
C THR A 141 3.02 27.74 -12.01
N THR A 142 2.20 27.39 -13.00
CA THR A 142 1.27 28.35 -13.61
C THR A 142 0.18 28.81 -12.65
N LEU A 143 -0.34 27.92 -11.80
CA LEU A 143 -1.34 28.25 -10.78
C LEU A 143 -0.79 29.13 -9.66
N LYS A 144 0.47 28.94 -9.24
CA LYS A 144 1.14 29.86 -8.30
C LYS A 144 1.24 31.29 -8.83
N GLY A 145 1.30 31.46 -10.16
CA GLY A 145 1.24 32.78 -10.81
C GLY A 145 -0.13 33.48 -10.72
N GLY A 146 -1.19 32.76 -10.34
CA GLY A 146 -2.53 33.30 -10.16
C GLY A 146 -3.10 33.99 -11.40
N SER A 147 -3.92 35.02 -11.16
CA SER A 147 -4.47 35.89 -12.21
C SER A 147 -3.42 36.70 -12.97
N LYS A 148 -2.13 36.67 -12.58
CA LYS A 148 -1.04 37.32 -13.31
C LYS A 148 -0.50 36.45 -14.46
N ASN A 149 -0.86 35.16 -14.50
CA ASN A 149 -0.41 34.22 -15.52
C ASN A 149 -1.58 33.51 -16.25
N VAL A 150 -2.59 34.30 -16.64
CA VAL A 150 -3.77 33.83 -17.38
C VAL A 150 -3.37 33.11 -18.67
N TYR A 151 -2.47 33.71 -19.46
CA TYR A 151 -2.00 33.12 -20.72
C TYR A 151 -1.29 31.79 -20.52
N GLY A 152 -0.41 31.66 -19.51
CA GLY A 152 0.31 30.41 -19.25
C GLY A 152 -0.63 29.29 -18.83
N LEU A 153 -1.61 29.59 -17.98
CA LEU A 153 -2.60 28.61 -17.54
C LEU A 153 -3.53 28.19 -18.69
N SER A 154 -4.02 29.14 -19.49
CA SER A 154 -4.80 28.86 -20.70
C SER A 154 -4.02 28.00 -21.69
N ALA A 155 -2.75 28.34 -21.93
CA ALA A 155 -1.89 27.59 -22.83
C ALA A 155 -1.64 26.17 -22.32
N CYS A 156 -1.44 25.97 -21.02
CA CYS A 156 -1.27 24.65 -20.43
C CYS A 156 -2.54 23.80 -20.60
N VAL A 157 -3.70 24.36 -20.28
CA VAL A 157 -4.99 23.66 -20.39
C VAL A 157 -5.28 23.25 -21.83
N VAL A 158 -5.09 24.14 -22.80
CA VAL A 158 -5.33 23.85 -24.22
C VAL A 158 -4.29 22.87 -24.78
N ARG A 159 -3.00 23.10 -24.50
CA ARG A 159 -1.92 22.27 -25.04
C ARG A 159 -1.98 20.83 -24.54
N TYR A 160 -2.37 20.66 -23.28
CA TYR A 160 -2.43 19.38 -22.61
C TYR A 160 -3.86 18.87 -22.42
N HIS A 161 -4.84 19.38 -23.18
CA HIS A 161 -6.26 19.02 -23.10
C HIS A 161 -6.48 17.49 -22.99
N ARG A 162 -5.84 16.73 -23.89
CA ARG A 162 -5.90 15.25 -23.90
C ARG A 162 -5.31 14.57 -22.65
N LEU A 163 -4.43 15.25 -21.94
CA LEU A 163 -3.76 14.74 -20.75
C LEU A 163 -4.36 15.29 -19.46
N LEU A 164 -5.35 16.20 -19.52
CA LEU A 164 -5.92 16.85 -18.34
C LEU A 164 -6.48 15.86 -17.31
N VAL A 165 -7.09 14.77 -17.76
CA VAL A 165 -7.59 13.70 -16.88
C VAL A 165 -6.45 13.06 -16.08
N ARG A 166 -5.32 12.75 -16.75
CA ARG A 166 -4.12 12.19 -16.09
C ARG A 166 -3.46 13.20 -15.17
N ILE A 167 -3.29 14.43 -15.64
CA ILE A 167 -2.72 15.54 -14.87
C ILE A 167 -3.52 15.74 -13.58
N ARG A 168 -4.86 15.71 -13.63
CA ARG A 168 -5.69 15.81 -12.43
C ARG A 168 -5.43 14.67 -11.45
N ILE A 169 -5.38 13.42 -11.92
CA ILE A 169 -5.13 12.25 -11.06
C ILE A 169 -3.77 12.37 -10.35
N VAL A 170 -2.73 12.74 -11.10
CA VAL A 170 -1.38 12.89 -10.56
C VAL A 170 -1.27 14.13 -9.67
N TYR A 171 -2.01 15.21 -9.98
CA TYR A 171 -2.11 16.40 -9.14
C TYR A 171 -2.68 16.06 -7.75
N MET A 172 -3.76 15.27 -7.68
CA MET A 172 -4.30 14.79 -6.38
C MET A 172 -3.26 14.01 -5.59
N ARG A 173 -2.48 13.17 -6.27
CA ARG A 173 -1.46 12.32 -5.64
C ARG A 173 -0.33 13.16 -5.05
N LEU A 174 0.16 14.16 -5.79
CA LEU A 174 1.32 14.96 -5.41
C LEU A 174 1.00 16.07 -4.41
N TYR A 175 -0.16 16.73 -4.55
CA TYR A 175 -0.52 17.91 -3.75
C TYR A 175 -1.63 17.65 -2.74
N HIS A 176 -2.17 16.43 -2.68
CA HIS A 176 -3.28 16.04 -1.79
C HIS A 176 -4.49 16.98 -1.88
N GLN A 177 -4.71 17.57 -3.05
CA GLN A 177 -5.77 18.55 -3.28
C GLN A 177 -6.36 18.39 -4.68
N GLU A 178 -7.69 18.36 -4.75
CA GLU A 178 -8.49 19.12 -5.70
C GLU A 178 -7.78 19.93 -6.79
N LEU A 179 -7.41 19.44 -7.99
CA LEU A 179 -6.97 20.39 -9.05
C LEU A 179 -8.07 21.40 -9.36
N ARG A 180 -9.33 20.94 -9.36
CA ARG A 180 -10.53 21.80 -9.44
C ARG A 180 -10.56 22.83 -8.32
N THR A 181 -10.47 22.37 -7.07
CA THR A 181 -10.46 23.22 -5.87
C THR A 181 -9.31 24.21 -5.88
N ARG A 182 -8.14 23.79 -6.36
CA ARG A 182 -6.95 24.64 -6.50
C ARG A 182 -7.20 25.76 -7.49
N ILE A 183 -7.73 25.45 -8.67
CA ILE A 183 -8.06 26.46 -9.70
C ILE A 183 -9.07 27.46 -9.14
N GLN A 184 -10.12 26.97 -8.47
CA GLN A 184 -11.14 27.83 -7.84
C GLN A 184 -10.57 28.73 -6.73
N GLY A 185 -9.54 28.26 -6.01
CA GLY A 185 -8.86 29.04 -4.98
C GLY A 185 -7.88 30.09 -5.51
N VAL A 186 -7.56 30.05 -6.81
CA VAL A 186 -6.51 30.88 -7.43
C VAL A 186 -7.07 31.84 -8.47
N VAL A 187 -8.13 31.42 -9.15
CA VAL A 187 -8.74 32.10 -10.27
C VAL A 187 -10.23 32.25 -9.99
N SER A 188 -10.77 33.44 -10.21
CA SER A 188 -12.17 33.78 -9.94
C SER A 188 -12.90 34.26 -11.20
N GLY A 189 -14.23 34.40 -11.10
CA GLY A 189 -15.07 34.91 -12.17
C GLY A 189 -15.24 33.95 -13.35
N GLU A 190 -15.65 34.50 -14.50
CA GLU A 190 -15.97 33.74 -15.72
C GLU A 190 -14.78 32.93 -16.25
N TYR A 191 -13.56 33.44 -16.10
CA TYR A 191 -12.35 32.73 -16.52
C TYR A 191 -12.13 31.45 -15.71
N SER A 192 -12.43 31.47 -14.40
CA SER A 192 -12.39 30.27 -13.56
C SER A 192 -13.40 29.23 -14.06
N GLN A 193 -14.64 29.65 -14.33
CA GLN A 193 -15.67 28.76 -14.86
C GLN A 193 -15.29 28.17 -16.20
N LEU A 194 -14.71 28.96 -17.11
CA LEU A 194 -14.24 28.50 -18.40
C LEU A 194 -13.18 27.40 -18.27
N LEU A 195 -12.18 27.57 -17.39
CA LEU A 195 -11.16 26.54 -17.15
C LEU A 195 -11.76 25.24 -16.60
N LEU A 196 -12.72 25.37 -15.69
CA LEU A 196 -13.44 24.21 -15.13
C LEU A 196 -14.27 23.50 -16.19
N SER A 197 -14.95 24.24 -17.06
CA SER A 197 -15.69 23.66 -18.19
C SER A 197 -14.77 22.92 -19.16
N VAL A 198 -13.55 23.40 -19.40
CA VAL A 198 -12.57 22.68 -20.24
C VAL A 198 -12.09 21.39 -19.55
N LEU A 199 -11.90 21.40 -18.23
CA LEU A 199 -11.61 20.19 -17.45
C LEU A 199 -12.76 19.18 -17.53
N ASP A 200 -14.00 19.64 -17.38
CA ASP A 200 -15.22 18.81 -17.47
C ASP A 200 -15.40 18.23 -18.89
N ALA A 201 -15.10 19.03 -19.93
CA ALA A 201 -15.10 18.59 -21.32
C ALA A 201 -14.01 17.53 -21.56
N ALA A 202 -12.78 17.74 -21.06
CA ALA A 202 -11.71 16.77 -21.19
C ALA A 202 -12.03 15.44 -20.49
N GLU A 203 -12.72 15.49 -19.36
CA GLU A 203 -13.20 14.29 -18.67
C GLU A 203 -14.30 13.56 -19.45
N THR A 204 -15.20 14.31 -20.09
CA THR A 204 -16.23 13.71 -20.94
C THR A 204 -15.63 13.07 -22.20
N GLU A 205 -14.66 13.74 -22.83
CA GLU A 205 -14.02 13.30 -24.08
C GLU A 205 -13.01 12.17 -23.88
N PHE A 206 -12.20 12.22 -22.82
CA PHE A 206 -11.07 11.30 -22.61
C PHE A 206 -11.21 10.43 -21.36
N GLY A 207 -12.27 10.62 -20.56
CA GLY A 207 -12.54 9.81 -19.36
C GLY A 207 -12.88 8.35 -19.66
N THR A 208 -13.37 8.06 -20.86
CA THR A 208 -13.64 6.68 -21.36
C THR A 208 -12.57 6.17 -22.33
N SER A 209 -11.80 7.06 -22.98
CA SER A 209 -10.82 6.73 -24.04
C SER A 209 -9.37 6.54 -23.54
N ALA A 210 -9.15 6.47 -22.22
CA ALA A 210 -7.94 5.85 -21.67
C ALA A 210 -7.99 4.30 -21.74
N SER A 211 -9.11 3.73 -22.22
CA SER A 211 -9.27 2.34 -22.69
C SER A 211 -9.81 2.35 -24.13
N GLY A 212 -9.28 1.47 -24.99
CA GLY A 212 -9.59 1.37 -26.43
C GLY A 212 -11.05 0.99 -26.78
N PRO A 213 -11.40 0.93 -28.09
CA PRO A 213 -12.73 1.28 -28.57
C PRO A 213 -13.75 0.15 -28.47
N VAL A 214 -15.00 0.51 -28.17
CA VAL A 214 -16.20 -0.29 -28.50
C VAL A 214 -17.18 0.60 -29.26
N SER A 215 -17.66 0.05 -30.38
CA SER A 215 -18.68 0.60 -31.26
C SER A 215 -19.99 0.92 -30.53
N ALA A 216 -20.59 2.03 -30.94
CA ALA A 216 -21.89 2.50 -30.49
C ALA A 216 -23.04 1.63 -31.01
N SER A 217 -24.08 1.47 -30.20
CA SER A 217 -25.47 1.34 -30.66
C SER A 217 -26.45 1.78 -29.56
N THR A 218 -26.85 3.04 -29.71
CA THR A 218 -28.18 3.65 -29.59
C THR A 218 -29.19 3.09 -28.58
N SER A 219 -29.56 3.99 -27.67
CA SER A 219 -30.73 3.99 -26.79
C SER A 219 -32.08 4.03 -27.53
N VAL A 220 -33.10 3.42 -26.93
CA VAL A 220 -34.49 3.89 -27.04
C VAL A 220 -35.05 4.07 -25.64
N ALA A 221 -35.56 5.28 -25.39
CA ALA A 221 -36.23 5.71 -24.18
C ALA A 221 -37.75 5.56 -24.32
N VAL A 222 -38.40 5.18 -23.21
CA VAL A 222 -39.81 5.48 -22.84
C VAL A 222 -39.79 5.45 -21.30
N GLY A 223 -40.26 6.41 -20.51
CA GLY A 223 -41.30 7.42 -20.69
C GLY A 223 -42.44 7.13 -19.70
N GLU A 224 -42.90 8.16 -18.97
CA GLU A 224 -44.07 8.21 -18.04
C GLU A 224 -43.78 7.80 -16.58
N GLY A 225 -44.08 8.57 -15.52
CA GLY A 225 -45.09 9.62 -15.28
C GLY A 225 -46.20 9.04 -14.39
N VAL A 226 -46.36 9.41 -13.11
CA VAL A 226 -47.38 10.35 -12.56
C VAL A 226 -47.41 10.08 -11.02
N SER A 227 -47.22 11.10 -10.14
CA SER A 227 -48.19 11.75 -9.21
C SER A 227 -49.09 10.79 -8.38
N SER A 228 -49.56 11.06 -7.16
CA SER A 228 -49.53 12.21 -6.24
C SER A 228 -50.10 11.73 -4.88
N ASP A 229 -49.99 12.63 -3.89
CA ASP A 229 -50.92 12.84 -2.77
C ASP A 229 -50.55 12.36 -1.36
N ALA A 230 -50.96 13.24 -0.44
CA ALA A 230 -50.48 13.50 0.90
C ALA A 230 -51.58 13.28 1.95
N ILE A 231 -51.31 13.77 3.17
CA ILE A 231 -52.24 14.03 4.29
C ILE A 231 -52.47 12.76 5.18
N ASP A 232 -52.39 12.75 6.52
CA ASP A 232 -52.53 13.79 7.54
C ASP A 232 -51.87 13.42 8.91
N THR A 233 -51.75 14.47 9.73
CA THR A 233 -51.47 14.65 11.17
C THR A 233 -51.82 13.52 12.17
N SER A 234 -51.13 13.39 13.31
CA SER A 234 -51.40 14.22 14.51
C SER A 234 -50.44 14.00 15.69
N VAL A 235 -50.31 15.06 16.50
CA VAL A 235 -49.52 15.33 17.72
C VAL A 235 -50.28 14.77 18.95
N SER A 236 -49.72 14.35 20.09
CA SER A 236 -49.25 15.22 21.20
C SER A 236 -48.83 14.40 22.45
N THR A 237 -47.77 14.86 23.15
CA THR A 237 -47.59 15.11 24.63
C THR A 237 -47.97 14.02 25.67
N GLU A 238 -47.35 13.83 26.84
CA GLU A 238 -46.39 14.59 27.69
C GLU A 238 -45.94 13.69 28.88
N LYS A 239 -44.74 13.98 29.45
CA LYS A 239 -44.29 13.94 30.89
C LYS A 239 -44.63 12.75 31.83
N ALA A 240 -43.97 12.49 32.97
CA ALA A 240 -42.68 12.74 33.63
C ALA A 240 -42.80 12.15 35.07
N GLY A 241 -41.69 11.84 35.76
CA GLY A 241 -41.63 11.56 37.22
C GLY A 241 -40.91 10.23 37.54
N ILE A 242 -39.61 10.22 37.89
CA ILE A 242 -38.95 10.46 39.20
C ILE A 242 -39.37 9.47 40.31
N SER A 243 -38.44 8.65 40.83
CA SER A 243 -37.90 8.74 42.22
C SER A 243 -37.09 7.50 42.67
N SER A 244 -35.93 7.76 43.29
CA SER A 244 -35.21 7.12 44.44
C SER A 244 -35.37 5.62 44.75
N GLY A 245 -34.38 4.87 45.28
CA GLY A 245 -33.07 5.17 45.87
C GLY A 245 -32.63 4.02 46.82
N ALA A 246 -31.32 3.98 47.15
CA ALA A 246 -30.66 3.27 48.29
C ALA A 246 -30.66 1.71 48.29
N THR A 247 -29.69 0.92 48.78
CA THR A 247 -28.49 1.07 49.65
C THR A 247 -27.67 -0.26 49.64
N VAL A 248 -26.33 -0.18 49.70
CA VAL A 248 -25.32 -0.91 50.56
C VAL A 248 -25.61 -2.42 50.90
N SER A 249 -24.72 -3.43 50.77
CA SER A 249 -23.41 -3.64 51.44
C SER A 249 -22.74 -4.97 51.03
N THR A 250 -21.39 -4.94 50.97
CA THR A 250 -20.37 -5.96 51.35
C THR A 250 -20.77 -7.37 51.84
N THR A 251 -20.10 -8.43 51.36
CA THR A 251 -18.99 -9.14 52.04
C THR A 251 -18.53 -10.41 51.30
N SER A 252 -17.25 -10.69 51.47
CA SER A 252 -16.41 -11.81 51.04
C SER A 252 -16.73 -13.14 51.75
N LYS A 253 -16.39 -14.27 51.12
CA LYS A 253 -15.71 -15.40 51.78
C LYS A 253 -15.20 -16.46 50.80
N GLU A 254 -13.94 -16.84 51.02
CA GLU A 254 -13.27 -18.03 50.52
C GLU A 254 -13.81 -19.31 51.19
N SER A 255 -13.77 -20.41 50.43
CA SER A 255 -13.32 -21.76 50.84
C SER A 255 -13.35 -22.62 49.56
N GLY A 256 -12.45 -23.55 49.25
CA GLY A 256 -11.55 -24.32 50.10
C GLY A 256 -11.90 -25.80 49.98
N PHE A 257 -11.02 -26.54 49.28
CA PHE A 257 -10.62 -27.93 49.60
C PHE A 257 -11.18 -29.14 48.82
N ALA A 258 -10.21 -30.01 48.47
CA ALA A 258 -10.23 -31.45 48.13
C ALA A 258 -10.99 -31.92 46.87
N GLY A 259 -10.44 -32.73 45.96
CA GLY A 259 -9.29 -33.62 46.02
C GLY A 259 -9.74 -35.07 46.21
N SER A 260 -9.87 -35.85 45.12
CA SER A 260 -9.61 -37.30 45.16
C SER A 260 -9.41 -37.90 43.76
N LYS A 261 -8.47 -38.83 43.74
CA LYS A 261 -7.98 -39.68 42.64
C LYS A 261 -9.06 -40.66 42.16
N THR A 262 -8.94 -41.19 40.94
CA THR A 262 -8.82 -42.65 40.65
C THR A 262 -8.51 -42.87 39.15
N ALA A 263 -7.87 -44.00 38.90
CA ALA A 263 -7.03 -44.38 37.78
C ALA A 263 -7.70 -44.64 36.41
N VAL A 264 -6.89 -44.36 35.39
CA VAL A 264 -6.60 -45.09 34.15
C VAL A 264 -7.40 -46.39 33.89
N SER A 265 -8.07 -46.41 32.74
CA SER A 265 -8.19 -47.60 31.90
C SER A 265 -7.84 -47.23 30.44
N THR A 266 -6.84 -47.92 29.92
CA THR A 266 -6.39 -47.92 28.53
C THR A 266 -7.38 -48.67 27.65
N MET A 267 -7.85 -48.05 26.57
CA MET A 267 -8.30 -48.75 25.36
C MET A 267 -7.74 -48.01 24.13
N SER A 268 -7.14 -48.79 23.26
CA SER A 268 -6.38 -48.40 22.09
C SER A 268 -7.29 -47.91 20.97
N ASP A 269 -7.05 -46.69 20.47
CA ASP A 269 -7.56 -46.24 19.17
C ASP A 269 -6.38 -45.73 18.33
N GLU A 270 -5.72 -46.68 17.66
CA GLU A 270 -4.62 -46.47 16.70
C GLU A 270 -5.06 -45.83 15.37
N LYS A 271 -6.28 -45.29 15.30
CA LYS A 271 -6.84 -44.66 14.09
C LYS A 271 -7.00 -43.14 14.18
N GLY A 272 -6.91 -42.56 15.39
CA GLY A 272 -7.07 -41.11 15.62
C GLY A 272 -5.77 -40.30 15.57
N THR A 273 -4.62 -40.94 15.72
CA THR A 273 -3.31 -40.26 15.76
C THR A 273 -2.75 -39.93 14.37
N ALA A 274 -3.19 -40.65 13.33
CA ALA A 274 -2.80 -40.37 11.94
C ALA A 274 -3.56 -39.19 11.33
N GLU A 275 -4.85 -39.01 11.63
CA GLU A 275 -5.64 -37.87 11.11
C GLU A 275 -5.24 -36.53 11.75
N LEU A 276 -4.84 -36.53 13.03
CA LEU A 276 -4.29 -35.34 13.70
C LEU A 276 -2.89 -34.94 13.20
N ALA A 277 -2.13 -35.86 12.60
CA ALA A 277 -0.81 -35.56 12.02
C ALA A 277 -0.91 -34.95 10.62
N VAL A 278 -1.98 -35.23 9.86
CA VAL A 278 -2.19 -34.67 8.51
C VAL A 278 -2.73 -33.23 8.56
N ALA A 279 -3.45 -32.86 9.61
CA ALA A 279 -3.91 -31.49 9.86
C ALA A 279 -2.79 -30.48 10.18
N GLY A 280 -1.57 -30.96 10.49
CA GLY A 280 -0.41 -30.13 10.80
C GLY A 280 0.37 -29.61 9.58
N SER A 281 -0.07 -29.90 8.35
CA SER A 281 0.70 -29.58 7.12
C SER A 281 0.18 -28.40 6.30
N THR A 282 -0.86 -27.68 6.75
CA THR A 282 -1.28 -26.46 6.06
C THR A 282 -0.25 -25.36 6.34
N SER A 283 0.80 -25.29 5.50
CA SER A 283 1.65 -24.11 5.41
C SER A 283 0.74 -22.90 5.22
N MET A 284 0.98 -21.83 5.98
CA MET A 284 0.11 -20.66 5.91
C MET A 284 0.11 -20.16 4.47
N SER A 285 -1.08 -20.14 3.86
CA SER A 285 -1.30 -19.41 2.62
C SER A 285 -0.94 -17.94 2.84
N SER A 286 -0.53 -17.27 1.76
CA SER A 286 -0.41 -15.81 1.71
C SER A 286 -1.63 -15.15 2.35
N LEU A 287 -1.43 -14.19 3.26
CA LEU A 287 -2.52 -13.41 3.86
C LEU A 287 -3.15 -12.47 2.83
N TYR A 288 -2.37 -12.04 1.83
CA TYR A 288 -2.91 -11.27 0.72
C TYR A 288 -3.62 -12.15 -0.30
N VAL A 289 -4.81 -11.72 -0.68
CA VAL A 289 -5.61 -12.32 -1.75
C VAL A 289 -4.79 -12.37 -3.04
N ARG A 290 -4.98 -13.42 -3.85
CA ARG A 290 -4.26 -13.65 -5.11
C ARG A 290 -4.18 -12.41 -6.02
N TYR A 291 -5.29 -11.70 -6.21
CA TYR A 291 -5.35 -10.49 -7.04
C TYR A 291 -4.41 -9.37 -6.57
N ALA A 292 -4.18 -9.24 -5.26
CA ALA A 292 -3.26 -8.26 -4.71
C ALA A 292 -1.79 -8.58 -5.08
N ARG A 293 -1.46 -9.86 -5.25
CA ARG A 293 -0.10 -10.32 -5.57
C ARG A 293 0.18 -10.36 -7.08
N GLU A 294 -0.82 -10.68 -7.88
CA GLU A 294 -0.69 -10.90 -9.33
C GLU A 294 -0.99 -9.64 -10.17
N SER A 295 -1.49 -8.56 -9.56
CA SER A 295 -1.86 -7.34 -10.30
C SER A 295 -0.63 -6.53 -10.70
N SER A 296 -0.07 -6.85 -11.87
CA SER A 296 0.88 -5.98 -12.58
C SER A 296 0.22 -4.70 -13.12
N SER A 297 -1.12 -4.64 -13.18
CA SER A 297 -1.90 -3.47 -13.64
C SER A 297 -3.40 -3.62 -13.34
N ILE A 298 -4.08 -2.53 -12.96
CA ILE A 298 -5.56 -2.48 -12.79
C ILE A 298 -6.30 -2.85 -14.08
N GLU A 299 -5.69 -2.57 -15.24
CA GLU A 299 -6.26 -2.77 -16.58
C GLU A 299 -6.50 -4.24 -16.94
N SER A 300 -5.89 -5.19 -16.22
CA SER A 300 -6.06 -6.63 -16.44
C SER A 300 -7.04 -7.29 -15.46
N MET A 301 -7.65 -6.54 -14.52
CA MET A 301 -8.62 -7.10 -13.58
C MET A 301 -9.99 -7.29 -14.23
N THR A 302 -10.44 -8.54 -14.34
CA THR A 302 -11.81 -8.89 -14.75
C THR A 302 -12.74 -8.92 -13.55
N PHE A 303 -13.89 -8.25 -13.64
CA PHE A 303 -14.90 -8.23 -12.57
C PHE A 303 -16.09 -9.11 -12.94
N PRO A 304 -16.42 -10.13 -12.13
CA PRO A 304 -17.65 -10.91 -12.31
C PRO A 304 -18.92 -10.05 -12.17
N ALA A 305 -20.00 -10.45 -12.85
CA ALA A 305 -21.29 -9.75 -12.77
C ALA A 305 -21.84 -9.64 -11.34
N GLU A 306 -21.57 -10.63 -10.49
CA GLU A 306 -21.91 -10.60 -9.06
C GLU A 306 -21.21 -9.46 -8.29
N ILE A 307 -19.98 -9.11 -8.67
CA ILE A 307 -19.23 -8.00 -8.07
C ILE A 307 -19.85 -6.68 -8.53
N ASP A 308 -20.20 -6.56 -9.81
CA ASP A 308 -20.90 -5.38 -10.33
C ASP A 308 -22.24 -5.15 -9.63
N ALA A 309 -23.04 -6.21 -9.49
CA ALA A 309 -24.31 -6.16 -8.76
C ALA A 309 -24.10 -5.75 -7.29
N ALA A 310 -23.10 -6.32 -6.61
CA ALA A 310 -22.78 -5.97 -5.23
C ALA A 310 -22.34 -4.49 -5.10
N VAL A 311 -21.54 -3.99 -6.03
CA VAL A 311 -21.06 -2.59 -6.05
C VAL A 311 -22.20 -1.61 -6.29
N GLN A 312 -23.12 -1.93 -7.22
CA GLN A 312 -24.32 -1.14 -7.48
C GLN A 312 -25.25 -1.13 -6.26
N GLU A 313 -25.47 -2.28 -5.63
CA GLU A 313 -26.32 -2.38 -4.45
C GLU A 313 -25.74 -1.61 -3.27
N ILE A 314 -24.43 -1.72 -3.01
CA ILE A 314 -23.75 -0.92 -1.99
C ILE A 314 -23.96 0.58 -2.25
N HIS A 315 -23.77 1.05 -3.49
CA HIS A 315 -23.96 2.45 -3.82
C HIS A 315 -25.41 2.90 -3.62
N ARG A 316 -26.38 2.13 -4.11
CA ARG A 316 -27.81 2.42 -3.98
C ARG A 316 -28.22 2.53 -2.53
N VAL A 317 -27.90 1.52 -1.71
CA VAL A 317 -28.33 1.46 -0.31
C VAL A 317 -27.63 2.53 0.52
N CYS A 318 -26.32 2.71 0.37
CA CYS A 318 -25.57 3.68 1.19
C CYS A 318 -25.94 5.14 0.84
N SER A 319 -26.39 5.40 -0.39
CA SER A 319 -26.82 6.74 -0.80
C SER A 319 -28.21 7.12 -0.29
N SER A 320 -29.11 6.16 -0.09
CA SER A 320 -30.52 6.42 0.22
C SER A 320 -30.88 6.34 1.71
N THR A 321 -30.00 5.82 2.57
CA THR A 321 -30.30 5.52 3.98
C THR A 321 -29.57 6.43 4.96
N THR A 322 -30.23 6.81 6.04
CA THR A 322 -29.61 7.51 7.18
C THR A 322 -28.68 6.60 8.00
N SER A 323 -28.67 5.28 7.75
CA SER A 323 -27.86 4.26 8.44
C SER A 323 -26.83 3.57 7.51
N ALA A 324 -26.16 4.36 6.66
CA ALA A 324 -25.29 3.83 5.60
C ALA A 324 -24.21 2.85 6.11
N GLU A 325 -23.66 3.12 7.30
CA GLU A 325 -22.63 2.28 7.92
C GLU A 325 -23.14 0.86 8.26
N THR A 326 -24.36 0.76 8.80
CA THR A 326 -24.96 -0.54 9.15
C THR A 326 -25.24 -1.36 7.90
N SER A 327 -25.75 -0.72 6.85
CA SER A 327 -26.01 -1.35 5.56
C SER A 327 -24.71 -1.81 4.89
N LEU A 328 -23.67 -0.96 4.88
CA LEU A 328 -22.35 -1.32 4.36
C LEU A 328 -21.78 -2.52 5.12
N ALA A 329 -21.85 -2.51 6.45
CA ALA A 329 -21.37 -3.62 7.27
C ALA A 329 -22.06 -4.94 6.90
N SER A 330 -23.39 -4.95 6.82
CA SER A 330 -24.17 -6.13 6.44
C SER A 330 -23.81 -6.65 5.04
N LEU A 331 -23.70 -5.76 4.05
CA LEU A 331 -23.34 -6.13 2.69
C LEU A 331 -21.92 -6.70 2.61
N LEU A 332 -20.95 -6.11 3.30
CA LEU A 332 -19.57 -6.61 3.32
C LEU A 332 -19.43 -7.93 4.08
N LEU A 333 -20.17 -8.11 5.19
CA LEU A 333 -20.18 -9.38 5.94
C LEU A 333 -20.71 -10.53 5.09
N SER A 334 -21.63 -10.27 4.15
CA SER A 334 -22.15 -11.27 3.20
C SER A 334 -21.20 -11.64 2.07
N LYS A 335 -19.96 -11.12 2.06
CA LYS A 335 -18.99 -11.31 0.96
C LYS A 335 -17.70 -11.96 1.47
N THR A 336 -17.08 -12.76 0.61
CA THR A 336 -15.77 -13.37 0.89
C THR A 336 -14.67 -12.30 0.96
N VAL A 337 -13.49 -12.64 1.46
CA VAL A 337 -12.34 -11.71 1.49
C VAL A 337 -11.98 -11.27 0.07
N GLU A 338 -11.97 -12.21 -0.88
CA GLU A 338 -11.71 -12.00 -2.30
C GLU A 338 -12.78 -11.09 -2.92
N GLN A 339 -14.06 -11.36 -2.65
CA GLN A 339 -15.14 -10.54 -3.15
C GLN A 339 -15.06 -9.12 -2.60
N ARG A 340 -14.76 -8.93 -1.30
CA ARG A 340 -14.55 -7.59 -0.72
C ARG A 340 -13.39 -6.84 -1.41
N TYR A 341 -12.31 -7.55 -1.72
CA TYR A 341 -11.18 -6.98 -2.48
C TYR A 341 -11.60 -6.49 -3.86
N LEU A 342 -12.32 -7.32 -4.62
CA LEU A 342 -12.81 -6.98 -5.96
C LEU A 342 -13.85 -5.86 -5.91
N ILE A 343 -14.77 -5.90 -4.95
CA ILE A 343 -15.77 -4.84 -4.72
C ILE A 343 -15.05 -3.52 -4.45
N TRP A 344 -14.02 -3.49 -3.60
CA TRP A 344 -13.27 -2.26 -3.32
C TRP A 344 -12.68 -1.65 -4.58
N TRP A 345 -12.00 -2.45 -5.40
CA TRP A 345 -11.42 -1.99 -6.67
C TRP A 345 -12.50 -1.52 -7.64
N ARG A 346 -13.53 -2.34 -7.84
CA ARG A 346 -14.59 -2.05 -8.80
C ARG A 346 -15.38 -0.80 -8.42
N TYR A 347 -15.65 -0.62 -7.13
CA TYR A 347 -16.32 0.56 -6.59
C TYR A 347 -15.53 1.83 -6.90
N ARG A 348 -14.20 1.80 -6.71
CA ARG A 348 -13.31 2.92 -7.07
C ARG A 348 -13.30 3.20 -8.57
N ILE A 349 -13.38 2.17 -9.41
CA ILE A 349 -13.41 2.33 -10.87
C ILE A 349 -14.72 2.98 -11.31
N LEU A 350 -15.87 2.51 -10.82
CA LEU A 350 -17.19 2.97 -11.24
C LEU A 350 -17.56 4.33 -10.64
N TYR A 351 -17.32 4.54 -9.34
CA TYR A 351 -17.79 5.72 -8.61
C TYR A 351 -16.69 6.71 -8.26
N LYS A 352 -15.43 6.44 -8.63
CA LYS A 352 -14.25 7.31 -8.37
C LYS A 352 -14.06 7.69 -6.89
N GLN A 353 -14.61 6.91 -5.97
CA GLN A 353 -14.53 7.14 -4.52
C GLN A 353 -14.27 5.82 -3.77
N SER A 354 -13.81 5.91 -2.52
CA SER A 354 -13.59 4.74 -1.66
C SER A 354 -14.88 4.32 -0.95
N LEU A 355 -15.04 3.02 -0.66
CA LEU A 355 -16.10 2.52 0.22
C LEU A 355 -16.06 3.18 1.60
N THR A 356 -14.87 3.53 2.08
CA THR A 356 -14.67 4.17 3.38
C THR A 356 -15.31 5.56 3.50
N THR A 357 -15.67 6.21 2.38
CA THR A 357 -16.40 7.49 2.38
C THR A 357 -17.77 7.38 3.05
N TRP A 358 -18.38 6.19 3.02
CA TRP A 358 -19.66 5.92 3.69
C TRP A 358 -19.53 5.77 5.20
N VAL A 359 -18.31 5.66 5.73
CA VAL A 359 -18.04 5.47 7.15
C VAL A 359 -17.57 6.79 7.78
N LYS A 360 -18.53 7.57 8.28
CA LYS A 360 -18.30 8.88 8.90
C LYS A 360 -17.85 8.74 10.35
N SER A 361 -18.25 7.66 11.01
CA SER A 361 -17.89 7.38 12.39
C SER A 361 -16.38 7.24 12.58
N THR A 362 -15.91 7.81 13.68
CA THR A 362 -14.53 7.70 14.18
C THR A 362 -14.44 6.79 15.40
N SER A 363 -15.55 6.18 15.84
CA SER A 363 -15.57 5.19 16.92
C SER A 363 -14.90 3.87 16.50
N ASP A 364 -14.68 2.97 17.45
CA ASP A 364 -14.09 1.64 17.17
C ASP A 364 -14.90 0.85 16.15
N TYR A 365 -16.23 0.99 16.17
CA TYR A 365 -17.10 0.45 15.13
C TYR A 365 -16.77 1.01 13.74
N GLY A 366 -16.61 2.34 13.63
CA GLY A 366 -16.26 2.99 12.37
C GLY A 366 -14.85 2.61 11.88
N VAL A 367 -13.90 2.47 12.80
CA VAL A 367 -12.55 2.00 12.49
C VAL A 367 -12.56 0.56 11.99
N LEU A 368 -13.22 -0.36 12.69
CA LEU A 368 -13.38 -1.75 12.27
C LEU A 368 -14.07 -1.88 10.91
N LEU A 369 -15.14 -1.10 10.68
CA LEU A 369 -15.84 -1.10 9.40
C LEU A 369 -14.97 -0.55 8.27
N LYS A 370 -14.15 0.47 8.51
CA LYS A 370 -13.15 0.95 7.53
C LYS A 370 -12.11 -0.11 7.20
N MET A 371 -11.67 -0.88 8.19
CA MET A 371 -10.76 -2.01 7.96
C MET A 371 -11.43 -3.08 7.10
N LEU A 372 -12.68 -3.46 7.41
CA LEU A 372 -13.43 -4.44 6.63
C LEU A 372 -13.72 -3.98 5.18
N ALA A 373 -13.88 -2.67 4.99
CA ALA A 373 -14.14 -2.04 3.70
C ALA A 373 -12.87 -1.71 2.90
N SER A 374 -11.68 -2.12 3.35
CA SER A 374 -10.39 -1.83 2.72
C SER A 374 -9.61 -3.11 2.41
N PRO A 375 -8.74 -3.11 1.38
CA PRO A 375 -7.78 -4.18 1.14
C PRO A 375 -6.85 -4.38 2.33
N LEU A 376 -6.41 -5.62 2.59
CA LEU A 376 -5.61 -5.93 3.77
C LEU A 376 -4.26 -5.19 3.76
N GLU A 377 -3.61 -5.06 2.61
CA GLU A 377 -2.36 -4.30 2.46
C GLU A 377 -2.54 -2.82 2.81
N HIS A 378 -3.71 -2.24 2.53
CA HIS A 378 -4.06 -0.87 2.94
C HIS A 378 -4.31 -0.76 4.45
N VAL A 379 -4.91 -1.79 5.04
CA VAL A 379 -5.15 -1.88 6.50
C VAL A 379 -3.82 -2.04 7.25
N GLU A 380 -2.96 -2.96 6.80
CA GLU A 380 -1.63 -3.18 7.38
C GLU A 380 -0.74 -1.95 7.28
N ALA A 381 -0.77 -1.23 6.16
CA ALA A 381 -0.07 0.05 6.05
C ALA A 381 -0.57 1.08 7.07
N GLU A 382 -1.88 1.11 7.36
CA GLU A 382 -2.46 1.99 8.39
C GLU A 382 -2.07 1.56 9.81
N ILE A 383 -2.05 0.26 10.09
CA ILE A 383 -1.60 -0.28 11.38
C ILE A 383 -0.17 0.18 11.64
N LEU A 384 0.72 0.02 10.66
CA LEU A 384 2.11 0.46 10.77
C LEU A 384 2.23 1.97 10.93
N ARG A 385 1.44 2.75 10.19
CA ARG A 385 1.44 4.22 10.33
C ARG A 385 0.97 4.65 11.73
N LYS A 386 -0.11 4.07 12.25
CA LYS A 386 -0.60 4.38 13.59
C LYS A 386 0.33 3.91 14.69
N ALA A 387 1.04 2.80 14.49
CA ALA A 387 2.02 2.31 15.44
C ALA A 387 3.30 3.17 15.51
N THR A 388 3.53 4.04 14.52
CA THR A 388 4.77 4.83 14.34
C THR A 388 4.56 6.34 14.38
N VAL A 389 3.33 6.81 14.60
CA VAL A 389 3.01 8.24 14.70
C VAL A 389 2.68 8.59 16.13
N GLY A 390 3.37 9.59 16.68
CA GLY A 390 3.12 10.13 18.02
C GLY A 390 4.37 10.10 18.89
N LEU A 391 4.18 10.27 20.21
CA LEU A 391 5.24 10.07 21.17
C LEU A 391 5.27 8.59 21.59
N GLY A 392 6.27 7.87 21.09
CA GLY A 392 6.46 6.43 21.33
C GLY A 392 5.97 5.57 20.16
N THR A 393 6.23 4.27 20.27
CA THR A 393 5.94 3.28 19.24
C THR A 393 5.08 2.16 19.84
N THR A 394 4.19 1.58 19.04
CA THR A 394 3.35 0.43 19.46
C THR A 394 3.87 -0.85 18.82
N GLU A 395 4.98 -1.39 19.34
CA GLU A 395 5.70 -2.54 18.77
C GLU A 395 4.81 -3.77 18.63
N LYS A 396 3.86 -3.96 19.55
CA LYS A 396 2.89 -5.06 19.54
C LYS A 396 1.97 -5.07 18.32
N TRP A 397 1.82 -3.96 17.62
CA TRP A 397 1.08 -3.88 16.35
C TRP A 397 1.98 -4.06 15.14
N ILE A 398 3.29 -3.81 15.28
CA ILE A 398 4.26 -3.87 14.18
C ILE A 398 4.64 -5.31 13.86
N TYR A 399 5.08 -6.07 14.87
CA TYR A 399 5.63 -7.41 14.59
C TYR A 399 4.62 -8.38 13.98
N PRO A 400 3.31 -8.40 14.32
CA PRO A 400 2.39 -9.32 13.67
C PRO A 400 2.30 -9.04 12.17
N VAL A 401 2.35 -7.77 11.76
CA VAL A 401 2.25 -7.32 10.37
C VAL A 401 3.50 -7.67 9.57
N VAL A 402 4.69 -7.46 10.14
CA VAL A 402 5.97 -7.59 9.42
C VAL A 402 6.50 -9.03 9.42
N MET A 403 6.28 -9.79 10.48
CA MET A 403 6.87 -11.13 10.61
C MET A 403 6.04 -12.19 9.85
N ALA A 404 6.74 -13.27 9.45
CA ALA A 404 6.14 -14.43 8.76
C ALA A 404 5.38 -14.05 7.46
N ARG A 405 5.97 -13.15 6.67
CA ARG A 405 5.46 -12.70 5.36
C ARG A 405 6.32 -13.27 4.25
N THR A 406 5.72 -13.47 3.09
CA THR A 406 6.46 -13.78 1.86
C THR A 406 7.16 -12.54 1.30
N ASN A 407 8.19 -12.73 0.48
CA ASN A 407 8.91 -11.62 -0.15
C ASN A 407 7.97 -10.73 -1.01
N ALA A 408 7.01 -11.35 -1.71
CA ALA A 408 6.01 -10.64 -2.51
C ALA A 408 5.08 -9.78 -1.64
N GLU A 409 4.65 -10.27 -0.47
CA GLU A 409 3.82 -9.51 0.45
C GLU A 409 4.60 -8.35 1.09
N ILE A 410 5.88 -8.55 1.46
CA ILE A 410 6.74 -7.46 1.94
C ILE A 410 6.90 -6.37 0.88
N ALA A 411 7.13 -6.75 -0.39
CA ALA A 411 7.23 -5.80 -1.49
C ALA A 411 5.92 -5.01 -1.70
N LEU A 412 4.77 -5.70 -1.68
CA LEU A 412 3.47 -5.04 -1.81
C LEU A 412 3.17 -4.11 -0.62
N LEU A 413 3.50 -4.52 0.60
CA LEU A 413 3.30 -3.71 1.80
C LEU A 413 4.14 -2.43 1.76
N LYS A 414 5.42 -2.52 1.38
CA LYS A 414 6.30 -1.35 1.17
C LYS A 414 5.71 -0.40 0.13
N LYS A 415 5.32 -0.94 -1.03
CA LYS A 415 4.72 -0.16 -2.13
C LYS A 415 3.45 0.54 -1.66
N THR A 416 2.53 -0.20 -1.04
CA THR A 416 1.25 0.33 -0.55
C THR A 416 1.45 1.42 0.49
N PHE A 417 2.39 1.23 1.41
CA PHE A 417 2.72 2.23 2.43
C PHE A 417 3.28 3.51 1.80
N GLN A 418 4.20 3.38 0.83
CA GLN A 418 4.76 4.52 0.10
C GLN A 418 3.71 5.25 -0.73
N GLU A 419 2.83 4.53 -1.44
CA GLU A 419 1.73 5.13 -2.21
C GLU A 419 0.73 5.87 -1.32
N LYS A 420 0.45 5.35 -0.11
CA LYS A 420 -0.56 5.90 0.80
C LYS A 420 -0.04 7.06 1.64
N TYR A 421 1.24 7.04 2.02
CA TYR A 421 1.81 8.00 2.98
C TYR A 421 3.00 8.80 2.44
N GLY A 422 3.49 8.51 1.24
CA GLY A 422 4.63 9.20 0.62
C GLY A 422 5.98 8.96 1.30
N ASN A 423 6.04 8.05 2.28
CA ASN A 423 7.24 7.73 3.04
C ASN A 423 7.70 6.30 2.75
N ASP A 424 9.01 6.06 2.73
CA ASP A 424 9.56 4.71 2.67
C ASP A 424 9.35 3.99 4.02
N LEU A 425 8.71 2.82 3.98
CA LEU A 425 8.36 2.07 5.19
C LEU A 425 9.60 1.61 5.96
N VAL A 426 10.67 1.22 5.26
CA VAL A 426 11.91 0.77 5.91
C VAL A 426 12.56 1.92 6.68
N THR A 427 12.58 3.11 6.08
CA THR A 427 13.08 4.34 6.71
C THR A 427 12.26 4.70 7.94
N VAL A 428 10.93 4.65 7.86
CA VAL A 428 10.04 4.90 9.01
C VAL A 428 10.34 3.93 10.16
N LEU A 429 10.33 2.61 9.89
CA LEU A 429 10.59 1.61 10.93
C LEU A 429 12.01 1.70 11.48
N SER A 430 12.99 2.08 10.66
CA SER A 430 14.37 2.29 11.11
C SER A 430 14.49 3.49 12.05
N GLY A 431 13.71 4.55 11.83
CA GLY A 431 13.69 5.75 12.69
C GLY A 431 13.02 5.50 14.04
N GLU A 432 11.94 4.72 14.05
CA GLU A 432 11.12 4.47 15.24
C GLU A 432 11.67 3.36 16.15
N LEU A 433 12.29 2.34 15.58
CA LEU A 433 12.74 1.17 16.32
C LEU A 433 14.21 1.29 16.74
N SER A 434 14.58 0.60 17.82
CA SER A 434 15.96 0.51 18.30
C SER A 434 16.35 -0.90 18.76
N GLY A 435 17.63 -1.08 19.09
CA GLY A 435 18.16 -2.33 19.65
C GLY A 435 17.94 -3.56 18.76
N ASP A 436 17.76 -4.72 19.39
CA ASP A 436 17.58 -5.98 18.66
C ASP A 436 16.22 -6.06 17.97
N LEU A 437 15.19 -5.36 18.47
CA LEU A 437 13.90 -5.30 17.78
C LEU A 437 14.05 -4.68 16.38
N LYS A 438 14.78 -3.56 16.28
CA LYS A 438 15.10 -2.95 14.99
C LYS A 438 15.81 -3.95 14.07
N LYS A 439 16.78 -4.72 14.59
CA LYS A 439 17.50 -5.72 13.79
C LYS A 439 16.55 -6.80 13.26
N VAL A 440 15.66 -7.33 14.10
CA VAL A 440 14.69 -8.35 13.69
C VAL A 440 13.75 -7.81 12.60
N ILE A 441 13.11 -6.67 12.86
CA ILE A 441 12.13 -6.07 11.94
C ILE A 441 12.79 -5.67 10.61
N LEU A 442 13.96 -5.03 10.63
CA LEU A 442 14.65 -4.65 9.40
C LEU A 442 15.18 -5.85 8.61
N THR A 443 15.49 -6.98 9.27
CA THR A 443 15.87 -8.21 8.58
C THR A 443 14.68 -8.82 7.86
N ALA A 444 13.52 -8.91 8.51
CA ALA A 444 12.27 -9.35 7.86
C ALA A 444 11.89 -8.42 6.70
N MET A 445 12.05 -7.11 6.88
CA MET A 445 11.76 -6.12 5.85
C MET A 445 12.72 -6.16 4.66
N ARG A 446 13.81 -6.95 4.66
CA ARG A 446 14.60 -7.13 3.43
C ARG A 446 13.78 -7.83 2.34
N GLY A 447 12.90 -8.76 2.73
CA GLY A 447 12.13 -9.56 1.77
C GLY A 447 13.04 -10.48 0.97
N GLU A 448 14.00 -11.10 1.66
CA GLU A 448 15.02 -11.99 1.09
C GLU A 448 14.95 -13.39 1.74
N VAL A 449 13.75 -13.80 2.16
CA VAL A 449 13.56 -15.17 2.67
C VAL A 449 13.77 -16.13 1.52
N ALA A 450 14.62 -17.15 1.70
CA ALA A 450 14.85 -18.14 0.66
C ALA A 450 13.56 -18.93 0.37
N ASP A 451 13.31 -19.23 -0.90
CA ASP A 451 12.22 -20.15 -1.26
C ASP A 451 12.52 -21.54 -0.68
N PHE A 452 11.47 -22.24 -0.24
CA PHE A 452 11.63 -23.59 0.26
C PHE A 452 11.99 -24.56 -0.87
N ASP A 453 13.17 -25.14 -0.76
CA ASP A 453 13.66 -26.23 -1.61
C ASP A 453 14.01 -27.44 -0.74
N ALA A 454 13.30 -28.56 -0.92
CA ALA A 454 13.52 -29.78 -0.15
C ALA A 454 14.91 -30.41 -0.33
N SER A 455 15.62 -30.11 -1.43
CA SER A 455 16.99 -30.58 -1.68
C SER A 455 18.03 -29.78 -0.90
N VAL A 456 17.75 -28.51 -0.59
CA VAL A 456 18.61 -27.62 0.19
C VAL A 456 18.24 -27.66 1.67
N HIS A 457 16.95 -27.55 1.98
CA HIS A 457 16.37 -27.47 3.32
C HIS A 457 16.14 -28.87 3.89
N THR A 458 17.20 -29.68 3.87
CA THR A 458 17.18 -31.06 4.37
C THR A 458 17.24 -31.11 5.90
N SER A 459 16.93 -32.27 6.48
CA SER A 459 17.13 -32.52 7.91
C SER A 459 18.58 -32.27 8.37
N ALA A 460 19.57 -32.58 7.51
CA ALA A 460 20.97 -32.29 7.78
C ALA A 460 21.24 -30.78 7.88
N LYS A 461 20.74 -29.99 6.91
CA LYS A 461 20.83 -28.52 6.96
C LYS A 461 20.14 -27.96 8.20
N ALA A 462 18.96 -28.46 8.56
CA ALA A 462 18.25 -28.05 9.76
C ALA A 462 19.06 -28.33 11.04
N SER A 463 19.79 -29.45 11.10
CA SER A 463 20.70 -29.76 12.21
C SER A 463 21.92 -28.83 12.26
N THR A 464 22.46 -28.45 11.10
CA THR A 464 23.54 -27.45 11.00
C THR A 464 23.06 -26.07 11.46
N ASP A 465 21.91 -25.62 10.98
CA ASP A 465 21.36 -24.31 11.33
C ASP A 465 20.93 -24.25 12.81
N ALA A 466 20.43 -25.36 13.37
CA ALA A 466 20.18 -25.48 14.80
C ALA A 466 21.48 -25.35 15.63
N GLU A 467 22.60 -25.88 15.14
CA GLU A 467 23.90 -25.71 15.78
C GLU A 467 24.42 -24.27 15.69
N ILE A 468 24.19 -23.59 14.56
CA ILE A 468 24.49 -22.16 14.40
C ILE A 468 23.69 -21.35 15.43
N LEU A 469 22.39 -21.61 15.57
CA LEU A 469 21.56 -20.94 16.58
C LEU A 469 22.07 -21.17 18.01
N TYR A 470 22.42 -22.41 18.34
CA TYR A 470 22.95 -22.72 19.67
C TYR A 470 24.24 -21.97 19.94
N LYS A 471 25.19 -22.00 18.99
CA LYS A 471 26.48 -21.31 19.10
C LYS A 471 26.33 -19.79 19.18
N ALA A 472 25.32 -19.22 18.52
CA ALA A 472 25.03 -17.78 18.54
C ALA A 472 24.25 -17.34 19.80
N GLY A 473 23.67 -18.28 20.55
CA GLY A 473 22.91 -18.01 21.77
C GLY A 473 23.49 -18.79 22.97
N GLU A 474 22.76 -19.82 23.41
CA GLU A 474 23.03 -20.55 24.67
C GLU A 474 24.44 -21.18 24.77
N GLY A 475 25.12 -21.38 23.63
CA GLY A 475 26.47 -21.94 23.55
C GLY A 475 27.60 -20.94 23.83
N MET A 476 27.29 -19.66 24.03
CA MET A 476 28.30 -18.63 24.32
C MET A 476 27.87 -17.70 25.46
N ARG A 477 28.80 -16.87 25.94
CA ARG A 477 28.49 -15.83 26.93
C ARG A 477 28.06 -14.56 26.19
N GLY A 478 26.81 -14.13 26.41
CA GLY A 478 26.16 -13.11 25.60
C GLY A 478 25.54 -13.72 24.35
N THR A 479 25.06 -12.89 23.42
CA THR A 479 24.31 -13.35 22.24
C THR A 479 24.88 -12.71 20.98
N ASP A 480 25.22 -13.52 19.97
CA ASP A 480 25.36 -13.03 18.60
C ASP A 480 23.98 -12.87 17.96
N ALA A 481 23.34 -11.75 18.32
CA ALA A 481 21.98 -11.44 17.88
C ALA A 481 21.84 -11.44 16.35
N LYS A 482 22.84 -10.99 15.60
CA LYS A 482 22.73 -10.91 14.14
C LYS A 482 22.66 -12.30 13.53
N THR A 483 23.59 -13.18 13.88
CA THR A 483 23.60 -14.55 13.37
C THR A 483 22.33 -15.30 13.80
N PHE A 484 21.93 -15.16 15.07
CA PHE A 484 20.70 -15.77 15.57
C PHE A 484 19.45 -15.33 14.80
N ILE A 485 19.32 -14.02 14.56
CA ILE A 485 18.20 -13.43 13.84
C ILE A 485 18.22 -13.85 12.37
N ASP A 486 19.35 -13.70 11.67
CA ASP A 486 19.46 -14.00 10.24
C ASP A 486 19.13 -15.49 9.97
N THR A 487 19.64 -16.41 10.81
CA THR A 487 19.35 -17.84 10.66
C THR A 487 17.87 -18.18 10.79
N LEU A 488 17.14 -17.52 11.69
CA LEU A 488 15.69 -17.73 11.80
C LEU A 488 14.92 -16.98 10.71
N VAL A 489 15.07 -15.66 10.64
CA VAL A 489 14.17 -14.76 9.90
C VAL A 489 14.30 -14.91 8.38
N LEU A 490 15.48 -15.28 7.88
CA LEU A 490 15.71 -15.48 6.45
C LEU A 490 15.46 -16.94 5.99
N SER A 491 15.09 -17.82 6.92
CA SER A 491 14.76 -19.21 6.60
C SER A 491 13.29 -19.36 6.20
N PRO A 492 12.96 -20.19 5.20
CA PRO A 492 11.57 -20.53 4.90
C PRO A 492 10.89 -21.22 6.09
N VAL A 493 9.57 -21.04 6.21
CA VAL A 493 8.76 -21.46 7.38
C VAL A 493 8.89 -22.96 7.64
N GLU A 494 8.88 -23.77 6.59
CA GLU A 494 9.05 -25.22 6.66
C GLU A 494 10.44 -25.59 7.20
N HIS A 495 11.48 -24.84 6.81
CA HIS A 495 12.83 -25.05 7.32
C HIS A 495 12.96 -24.62 8.79
N VAL A 496 12.30 -23.53 9.21
CA VAL A 496 12.24 -23.11 10.62
C VAL A 496 11.64 -24.20 11.51
N ARG A 497 10.60 -24.92 11.03
CA ARG A 497 10.07 -26.10 11.74
C ARG A 497 11.14 -27.19 11.88
N GLY A 498 11.85 -27.49 10.79
CA GLY A 498 12.96 -28.44 10.78
C GLY A 498 14.06 -28.05 11.76
N ILE A 499 14.46 -26.77 11.78
CA ILE A 499 15.44 -26.22 12.73
C ILE A 499 14.96 -26.42 14.17
N SER A 500 13.69 -26.09 14.46
CA SER A 500 13.12 -26.26 15.80
C SER A 500 13.16 -27.70 16.27
N SER A 501 12.75 -28.66 15.42
CA SER A 501 12.81 -30.09 15.73
C SER A 501 14.24 -30.59 15.92
N ALA A 502 15.17 -30.15 15.06
CA ALA A 502 16.57 -30.55 15.15
C ALA A 502 17.27 -29.98 16.41
N TYR A 503 16.94 -28.74 16.79
CA TYR A 503 17.44 -28.10 18.00
C TYR A 503 17.02 -28.87 19.25
N GLU A 504 15.74 -29.22 19.37
CA GLU A 504 15.22 -30.00 20.51
C GLU A 504 15.81 -31.41 20.59
N ALA A 505 16.00 -32.06 19.45
CA ALA A 505 16.62 -33.39 19.39
C ALA A 505 18.10 -33.36 19.83
N LYS A 506 18.86 -32.32 19.43
CA LYS A 506 20.30 -32.20 19.69
C LYS A 506 20.61 -31.68 21.10
N TYR A 507 19.90 -30.65 21.55
CA TYR A 507 20.16 -29.94 22.80
C TYR A 507 19.10 -30.27 23.85
N LYS A 508 19.09 -31.54 24.30
CA LYS A 508 18.12 -32.09 25.26
C LYS A 508 17.84 -31.11 26.41
N LYS A 509 16.55 -30.93 26.75
CA LYS A 509 16.00 -30.01 27.78
C LYS A 509 15.88 -28.53 27.37
N THR A 510 16.39 -28.11 26.21
CA THR A 510 16.10 -26.78 25.63
C THR A 510 15.25 -26.90 24.35
N SER A 511 14.80 -25.75 23.84
CA SER A 511 14.09 -25.59 22.57
C SER A 511 14.41 -24.20 22.02
N VAL A 512 14.17 -23.95 20.72
CA VAL A 512 14.39 -22.62 20.13
C VAL A 512 13.58 -21.54 20.89
N ILE A 513 12.36 -21.87 21.33
CA ILE A 513 11.54 -20.99 22.16
C ILE A 513 12.21 -20.66 23.50
N LYS A 514 12.83 -21.64 24.17
CA LYS A 514 13.55 -21.42 25.44
C LYS A 514 14.82 -20.59 25.21
N ALA A 515 15.58 -20.90 24.16
CA ALA A 515 16.76 -20.14 23.77
C ALA A 515 16.40 -18.66 23.54
N ILE A 516 15.35 -18.37 22.75
CA ILE A 516 14.89 -16.98 22.55
C ILE A 516 14.54 -16.30 23.88
N LYS A 517 13.90 -17.00 24.82
CA LYS A 517 13.56 -16.43 26.14
C LYS A 517 14.76 -16.17 27.04
N GLY A 518 15.85 -16.92 26.88
CA GLY A 518 17.09 -16.73 27.60
C GLY A 518 17.94 -15.59 27.03
N GLU A 519 18.03 -15.53 25.71
CA GLU A 519 18.95 -14.65 24.98
C GLU A 519 18.38 -13.25 24.69
N PHE A 520 17.08 -13.13 24.44
CA PHE A 520 16.45 -11.87 24.10
C PHE A 520 15.50 -11.39 25.20
N ARG A 521 15.30 -10.07 25.27
CA ARG A 521 14.32 -9.44 26.18
C ARG A 521 13.39 -8.48 25.44
N GLY A 522 12.32 -8.08 26.11
CA GLY A 522 11.38 -7.06 25.63
C GLY A 522 10.72 -7.46 24.32
N ASP A 523 10.58 -6.51 23.41
CA ASP A 523 9.82 -6.72 22.17
C ASP A 523 10.60 -7.50 21.11
N ALA A 524 11.93 -7.52 21.15
CA ALA A 524 12.74 -8.41 20.31
C ALA A 524 12.42 -9.89 20.64
N GLN A 525 12.35 -10.22 21.93
CA GLN A 525 11.96 -11.54 22.41
C GLN A 525 10.55 -11.91 21.95
N LYS A 526 9.57 -11.01 22.12
CA LYS A 526 8.18 -11.25 21.69
C LYS A 526 8.08 -11.46 20.17
N THR A 527 8.82 -10.66 19.39
CA THR A 527 8.84 -10.72 17.92
C THR A 527 9.42 -12.04 17.42
N LEU A 528 10.56 -12.49 17.95
CA LEU A 528 11.17 -13.77 17.58
C LEU A 528 10.32 -14.96 18.02
N LEU A 529 9.75 -14.91 19.23
CA LEU A 529 8.80 -15.92 19.69
C LEU A 529 7.59 -15.99 18.78
N PHE A 530 7.02 -14.84 18.40
CA PHE A 530 5.92 -14.80 17.46
C PHE A 530 6.30 -15.45 16.13
N TYR A 531 7.44 -15.11 15.54
CA TYR A 531 7.88 -15.67 14.26
C TYR A 531 8.06 -17.20 14.30
N VAL A 532 8.79 -17.72 15.29
CA VAL A 532 8.99 -19.18 15.42
C VAL A 532 7.67 -19.90 15.66
N ARG A 533 6.79 -19.33 16.49
CA ARG A 533 5.48 -19.92 16.77
C ARG A 533 4.52 -19.80 15.58
N MET A 534 4.63 -18.77 14.75
CA MET A 534 3.90 -18.73 13.47
C MET A 534 4.31 -19.90 12.55
N ALA A 535 5.56 -20.36 12.64
CA ALA A 535 5.98 -21.56 11.93
C ALA A 535 5.43 -22.83 12.57
N THR A 536 5.53 -23.00 13.89
CA THR A 536 5.24 -24.28 14.56
C THR A 536 3.80 -24.46 15.03
N GLU A 537 3.12 -23.39 15.42
CA GLU A 537 1.79 -23.36 16.05
C GLU A 537 1.01 -22.07 15.67
N PRO A 538 0.73 -21.83 14.38
CA PRO A 538 0.20 -20.55 13.87
C PRO A 538 -1.14 -20.14 14.49
N PHE A 539 -2.06 -21.09 14.68
CA PHE A 539 -3.39 -20.77 15.22
C PHE A 539 -3.33 -20.45 16.71
N GLU A 540 -2.49 -21.18 17.45
CA GLU A 540 -2.21 -20.97 18.87
C GLU A 540 -1.58 -19.61 19.16
N VAL A 541 -0.60 -19.16 18.36
CA VAL A 541 0.04 -17.86 18.59
C VAL A 541 -0.87 -16.69 18.20
N VAL A 542 -1.73 -16.86 17.20
CA VAL A 542 -2.75 -15.85 16.86
C VAL A 542 -3.85 -15.80 17.91
N ALA A 543 -4.25 -16.93 18.49
CA ALA A 543 -5.15 -16.97 19.63
C ALA A 543 -4.57 -16.19 20.83
N ASP A 544 -3.28 -16.36 21.13
CA ASP A 544 -2.58 -15.57 22.14
C ASP A 544 -2.56 -14.07 21.79
N LEU A 545 -2.32 -13.73 20.52
CA LEU A 545 -2.35 -12.33 20.06
C LEU A 545 -3.72 -11.69 20.33
N LEU A 546 -4.82 -12.39 20.00
CA LEU A 546 -6.17 -11.91 20.27
C LEU A 546 -6.46 -11.83 21.77
N GLU A 547 -6.09 -12.82 22.58
CA GLU A 547 -6.29 -12.73 24.03
C GLU A 547 -5.52 -11.56 24.64
N ASN A 548 -4.30 -11.29 24.18
CA ASN A 548 -3.50 -10.16 24.69
C ASN A 548 -4.15 -8.79 24.42
N THR A 549 -5.08 -8.68 23.47
CA THR A 549 -5.85 -7.44 23.25
C THR A 549 -7.01 -7.26 24.22
N MET A 550 -7.48 -8.35 24.84
CA MET A 550 -8.63 -8.35 25.75
C MET A 550 -8.24 -8.62 27.21
N LYS A 551 -7.02 -9.10 27.45
CA LYS A 551 -6.54 -9.47 28.78
C LYS A 551 -6.12 -8.23 29.56
N GLY A 552 -6.71 -8.05 30.74
CA GLY A 552 -6.31 -7.00 31.69
C GLY A 552 -7.47 -6.07 32.00
N PHE A 553 -7.15 -4.84 32.40
CA PHE A 553 -8.14 -3.79 32.58
C PHE A 553 -8.31 -3.03 31.25
N GLY A 554 -9.48 -3.11 30.65
CA GLY A 554 -9.79 -2.54 29.34
C GLY A 554 -9.42 -3.46 28.18
N THR A 555 -9.69 -2.98 26.98
CA THR A 555 -9.47 -3.68 25.71
C THR A 555 -8.58 -2.81 24.83
N ASP A 556 -7.75 -3.42 23.99
CA ASP A 556 -7.07 -2.77 22.88
C ASP A 556 -7.95 -2.91 21.64
N GLU A 557 -8.94 -2.03 21.48
CA GLU A 557 -9.95 -2.14 20.42
C GLU A 557 -9.32 -2.10 19.02
N TYR A 558 -8.31 -1.25 18.82
CA TYR A 558 -7.61 -1.17 17.54
C TYR A 558 -6.83 -2.47 17.25
N GLY A 559 -6.09 -2.98 18.24
CA GLY A 559 -5.37 -4.24 18.12
C GLY A 559 -6.30 -5.45 17.90
N LEU A 560 -7.43 -5.51 18.61
CA LEU A 560 -8.43 -6.56 18.44
C LEU A 560 -9.06 -6.50 17.04
N SER A 561 -9.43 -5.30 16.58
CA SER A 561 -9.97 -5.07 15.23
C SER A 561 -8.97 -5.51 14.15
N ALA A 562 -7.72 -5.06 14.28
CA ALA A 562 -6.63 -5.40 13.37
C ALA A 562 -6.39 -6.92 13.32
N GLY A 563 -6.34 -7.58 14.48
CA GLY A 563 -6.18 -9.03 14.58
C GLY A 563 -7.33 -9.78 13.90
N VAL A 564 -8.58 -9.45 14.24
CA VAL A 564 -9.76 -10.12 13.68
C VAL A 564 -9.84 -9.95 12.16
N VAL A 565 -9.60 -8.75 11.63
CA VAL A 565 -9.64 -8.50 10.18
C VAL A 565 -8.48 -9.19 9.45
N ARG A 566 -7.27 -9.11 10.00
CA ARG A 566 -6.08 -9.66 9.36
C ARG A 566 -6.12 -11.18 9.24
N TYR A 567 -6.63 -11.85 10.25
CA TYR A 567 -6.69 -13.30 10.32
C TYR A 567 -8.08 -13.85 9.99
N CYS A 568 -8.94 -13.05 9.34
CA CYS A 568 -10.35 -13.40 9.12
C CYS A 568 -10.55 -14.75 8.40
N SER A 569 -9.68 -15.09 7.45
CA SER A 569 -9.72 -16.36 6.71
C SER A 569 -9.35 -17.59 7.56
N MET A 570 -8.69 -17.39 8.70
CA MET A 570 -8.21 -18.44 9.60
C MET A 570 -8.97 -18.45 10.95
N LEU A 571 -9.97 -17.58 11.12
CA LEU A 571 -10.75 -17.53 12.36
C LEU A 571 -11.37 -18.88 12.75
N PRO A 572 -11.84 -19.75 11.83
CA PRO A 572 -12.33 -21.08 12.21
C PRO A 572 -11.29 -21.92 12.96
N GLU A 573 -10.06 -22.00 12.47
CA GLU A 573 -8.95 -22.73 13.10
C GLU A 573 -8.48 -22.04 14.39
N ILE A 574 -8.40 -20.71 14.37
CA ILE A 574 -8.04 -19.90 15.55
C ILE A 574 -9.06 -20.10 16.67
N LYS A 575 -10.36 -20.21 16.37
CA LYS A 575 -11.41 -20.48 17.38
C LYS A 575 -11.20 -21.82 18.06
N ILE A 576 -10.83 -22.85 17.30
CA ILE A 576 -10.53 -24.18 17.84
C ILE A 576 -9.30 -24.11 18.76
N ALA A 577 -8.21 -23.49 18.29
CA ALA A 577 -6.98 -23.31 19.07
C ALA A 577 -7.23 -22.48 20.34
N TYR A 578 -7.98 -21.38 20.22
CA TYR A 578 -8.33 -20.51 21.33
C TYR A 578 -9.15 -21.26 22.39
N LYS A 579 -10.16 -22.03 21.98
CA LYS A 579 -10.97 -22.85 22.91
C LYS A 579 -10.11 -23.90 23.62
N LYS A 580 -9.17 -24.53 22.91
CA LYS A 580 -8.23 -25.50 23.48
C LYS A 580 -7.30 -24.87 24.52
N GLN A 581 -6.77 -23.67 24.25
CA GLN A 581 -5.83 -22.98 25.15
C GLN A 581 -6.50 -22.34 26.36
N TYR A 582 -7.64 -21.69 26.15
CA TYR A 582 -8.28 -20.83 27.16
C TYR A 582 -9.56 -21.41 27.77
N GLY A 583 -10.06 -22.54 27.25
CA GLY A 583 -11.30 -23.16 27.72
C GLY A 583 -12.56 -22.34 27.44
N LYS A 584 -12.47 -21.30 26.60
CA LYS A 584 -13.54 -20.35 26.30
C LYS A 584 -13.70 -20.22 24.79
N ASP A 585 -14.92 -20.00 24.33
CA ASP A 585 -15.17 -19.63 22.95
C ASP A 585 -14.72 -18.18 22.69
N LEU A 586 -14.05 -17.93 21.56
CA LEU A 586 -13.51 -16.62 21.19
C LEU A 586 -14.61 -15.58 20.97
N GLY A 587 -15.71 -15.94 20.31
CA GLY A 587 -16.85 -15.04 20.09
C GLY A 587 -17.50 -14.64 21.42
N VAL A 588 -17.66 -15.60 22.34
CA VAL A 588 -18.13 -15.34 23.72
C VAL A 588 -17.15 -14.46 24.49
N ARG A 589 -15.83 -14.69 24.35
CA ARG A 589 -14.81 -13.84 24.99
C ARG A 589 -14.93 -12.39 24.53
N ILE A 590 -15.00 -12.16 23.22
CA ILE A 590 -15.12 -10.82 22.63
C ILE A 590 -16.42 -10.16 23.08
N ARG A 591 -17.53 -10.91 23.09
CA ARG A 591 -18.85 -10.40 23.52
C ARG A 591 -18.86 -9.88 24.95
N LYS A 592 -18.06 -10.48 25.84
CA LYS A 592 -17.94 -10.08 27.24
C LYS A 592 -17.03 -8.87 27.45
N ASP A 593 -16.03 -8.71 26.60
CA ASP A 593 -15.02 -7.65 26.73
C ASP A 593 -15.44 -6.35 26.04
N THR A 594 -16.24 -6.45 24.98
CA THR A 594 -16.65 -5.32 24.13
C THR A 594 -18.15 -5.04 24.25
N SER A 595 -18.60 -3.87 23.82
CA SER A 595 -20.01 -3.48 23.88
C SER A 595 -20.53 -2.77 22.62
N GLY A 596 -21.85 -2.60 22.54
CA GLY A 596 -22.53 -1.85 21.47
C GLY A 596 -22.31 -2.40 20.05
N LYS A 597 -22.44 -1.52 19.06
CA LYS A 597 -22.29 -1.88 17.63
C LYS A 597 -20.91 -2.44 17.28
N TYR A 598 -19.88 -1.99 18.00
CA TYR A 598 -18.51 -2.48 17.82
C TYR A 598 -18.41 -3.98 18.15
N ARG A 599 -18.90 -4.38 19.32
CA ARG A 599 -19.04 -5.80 19.70
C ARG A 599 -19.80 -6.60 18.66
N ASP A 600 -20.97 -6.10 18.26
CA ASP A 600 -21.86 -6.83 17.37
C ASP A 600 -21.20 -7.08 16.00
N LEU A 601 -20.46 -6.10 15.47
CA LEU A 601 -19.68 -6.26 14.24
C LEU A 601 -18.51 -7.23 14.41
N LEU A 602 -17.71 -7.11 15.47
CA LEU A 602 -16.60 -8.04 15.73
C LEU A 602 -17.08 -9.49 15.81
N VAL A 603 -18.12 -9.72 16.60
CA VAL A 603 -18.70 -11.04 16.79
C VAL A 603 -19.25 -11.57 15.47
N ALA A 604 -19.90 -10.72 14.66
CA ALA A 604 -20.37 -11.14 13.34
C ALA A 604 -19.24 -11.56 12.39
N ILE A 605 -18.05 -10.93 12.47
CA ILE A 605 -16.87 -11.35 11.70
C ILE A 605 -16.34 -12.70 12.22
N VAL A 606 -16.28 -12.88 13.54
CA VAL A 606 -15.73 -14.07 14.20
C VAL A 606 -16.65 -15.29 14.13
N ASP A 607 -17.96 -15.08 14.16
CA ASP A 607 -18.97 -16.13 14.09
C ASP A 607 -19.42 -16.45 12.67
N LYS A 608 -18.88 -15.75 11.66
CA LYS A 608 -19.08 -16.12 10.27
C LYS A 608 -18.52 -17.53 10.06
N GLU A 609 -19.39 -18.48 9.74
CA GLU A 609 -19.00 -19.86 9.46
C GLU A 609 -18.13 -19.93 8.20
N LYS A 610 -17.29 -20.98 8.12
CA LYS A 610 -16.33 -21.20 7.04
C LYS A 610 -17.08 -21.25 5.70
N GLU A 611 -16.73 -20.34 4.78
CA GLU A 611 -17.24 -20.32 3.39
C GLU A 611 -16.80 -21.57 2.61
#